data_AF-A0A4S5JL00-F1
#
_entry.id   AF-A0A4S5JL00-F1
#
_cell.length_a   1.000
_cell.length_b   1.000
_cell.length_c   1.000
_cell.angle_alpha   90.00
_cell.angle_beta   90.00
_cell.angle_gamma   90.00
#
_symmetry.space_group_name_H-M   'P 1'
#
loop_
_entity.id
_entity.type
_entity.pdbx_description
1 polymer ?
#
loop_
_entity_poly.entity_id
_entity_poly.type
_entity_poly.pdbx_seq_one_letter_code
_entity_poly.pdbx_strand_id
1 'polypeptide(L)'
;MASSEPSTASDTPPLLKDHINPDSIGVLAELIQQYHAGFVADDFVKQATDNLESMPLKTRVNHLSKILDTLLDDDYAVNAQWLKQLADNWPGKNIEKGWHSFMAWPLIDYAGKQGLQHLLK
;
A
#
# COMPACT_ATOMS: atom_id res chain seq x y z
N MET A 1 25.65 -45.26 2.41
CA MET A 1 25.85 -43.86 2.84
C MET A 1 25.77 -43.00 1.61
N ALA A 2 24.69 -42.25 1.45
CA ALA A 2 24.58 -41.16 0.50
C ALA A 2 24.02 -39.99 1.31
N SER A 3 24.91 -39.07 1.67
CA SER A 3 24.58 -37.90 2.46
C SER A 3 23.64 -37.00 1.65
N SER A 4 22.50 -36.70 2.24
CA SER A 4 21.59 -35.65 1.78
C SER A 4 22.32 -34.32 1.79
N GLU A 5 22.38 -33.63 0.64
CA GLU A 5 22.76 -32.22 0.60
C GLU A 5 21.63 -31.39 1.23
N PRO A 6 21.93 -30.46 2.15
CA PRO A 6 20.94 -29.51 2.62
C PRO A 6 20.73 -28.42 1.56
N SER A 7 19.49 -28.31 1.09
CA SER A 7 19.01 -27.22 0.24
C SER A 7 19.12 -25.89 1.01
N THR A 8 20.12 -25.07 0.72
CA THR A 8 20.23 -23.71 1.27
C THR A 8 19.34 -22.77 0.47
N ALA A 9 18.05 -22.70 0.83
CA ALA A 9 17.27 -21.50 0.54
C ALA A 9 17.86 -20.35 1.37
N SER A 10 18.12 -19.20 0.76
CA SER A 10 18.79 -18.08 1.40
C SER A 10 17.94 -17.48 2.53
N ASP A 11 18.34 -17.71 3.78
CA ASP A 11 17.76 -17.12 5.01
C ASP A 11 18.12 -15.63 5.20
N THR A 12 18.00 -14.80 4.16
CA THR A 12 18.18 -13.35 4.32
C THR A 12 16.85 -12.73 4.74
N PRO A 13 16.78 -12.02 5.89
CA PRO A 13 15.57 -11.32 6.30
C PRO A 13 15.12 -10.33 5.22
N PRO A 14 13.81 -10.23 4.92
CA PRO A 14 13.31 -9.29 3.91
C PRO A 14 13.70 -7.85 4.26
N LEU A 15 14.04 -7.06 3.24
CA LEU A 15 14.36 -5.65 3.45
C LEU A 15 13.09 -4.89 3.81
N LEU A 16 13.23 -3.76 4.52
CA LEU A 16 12.08 -2.95 4.91
C LEU A 16 11.22 -2.51 3.71
N LYS A 17 11.85 -2.27 2.55
CA LYS A 17 11.16 -1.91 1.31
C LYS A 17 10.23 -3.03 0.81
N ASP A 18 10.56 -4.28 1.11
CA ASP A 18 9.86 -5.47 0.61
C ASP A 18 8.54 -5.73 1.35
N HIS A 19 8.22 -4.93 2.38
CA HIS A 19 6.87 -4.85 2.93
C HIS A 19 5.88 -4.10 2.02
N ILE A 20 6.37 -3.35 1.04
CA ILE A 20 5.58 -2.77 -0.06
C ILE A 20 6.02 -3.48 -1.34
N ASN A 21 5.39 -4.61 -1.62
CA ASN A 21 5.65 -5.51 -2.75
C ASN A 21 4.36 -5.77 -3.56
N PRO A 22 4.43 -6.44 -4.72
CA PRO A 22 3.24 -6.69 -5.54
C PRO A 22 2.08 -7.38 -4.81
N ASP A 23 2.35 -8.38 -3.97
CA ASP A 23 1.31 -9.09 -3.22
C ASP A 23 0.60 -8.16 -2.22
N SER A 24 1.38 -7.39 -1.45
CA SER A 24 0.84 -6.41 -0.49
C SER A 24 0.08 -5.26 -1.16
N ILE A 25 0.46 -4.91 -2.40
CA ILE A 25 -0.25 -3.92 -3.23
C ILE A 25 -1.59 -4.49 -3.69
N GLY A 26 -1.64 -5.77 -4.09
CA GLY A 26 -2.89 -6.46 -4.42
C GLY A 26 -3.85 -6.47 -3.24
N VAL A 27 -3.37 -6.87 -2.05
CA VAL A 27 -4.16 -6.84 -0.81
C VAL A 27 -4.67 -5.44 -0.48
N LEU A 28 -3.84 -4.41 -0.66
CA LEU A 28 -4.26 -3.03 -0.47
C LEU A 28 -5.37 -2.63 -1.46
N ALA A 29 -5.24 -3.03 -2.73
CA ALA A 29 -6.22 -2.71 -3.76
C ALA A 29 -7.60 -3.33 -3.45
N GLU A 30 -7.62 -4.60 -3.05
CA GLU A 30 -8.82 -5.29 -2.58
C GLU A 30 -9.42 -4.61 -1.35
N LEU A 31 -8.57 -4.20 -0.40
CA LEU A 31 -9.02 -3.48 0.80
C LEU A 31 -9.67 -2.15 0.44
N ILE A 32 -9.08 -1.38 -0.48
CA ILE A 32 -9.67 -0.12 -0.94
C ILE A 32 -11.03 -0.38 -1.61
N GLN A 33 -11.14 -1.39 -2.48
CA GLN A 33 -12.40 -1.73 -3.15
C GLN A 33 -13.55 -2.05 -2.20
N GLN A 34 -13.26 -2.60 -1.01
CA GLN A 34 -14.28 -2.87 0.00
C GLN A 34 -14.95 -1.60 0.54
N TYR A 35 -14.23 -0.46 0.55
CA TYR A 35 -14.74 0.83 1.05
C TYR A 35 -15.05 1.82 -0.07
N HIS A 36 -14.51 1.60 -1.27
CA HIS A 36 -14.71 2.42 -2.45
C HIS A 36 -15.00 1.53 -3.66
N ALA A 37 -16.28 1.19 -3.86
CA ALA A 37 -16.72 0.23 -4.88
C ALA A 37 -16.38 0.64 -6.33
N GLY A 38 -16.16 1.94 -6.58
CA GLY A 38 -15.74 2.47 -7.87
C GLY A 38 -14.23 2.39 -8.13
N PHE A 39 -13.43 1.94 -7.15
CA PHE A 39 -11.97 1.93 -7.27
C PHE A 39 -11.48 0.98 -8.37
N VAL A 40 -10.67 1.50 -9.27
CA VAL A 40 -10.04 0.75 -10.37
C VAL A 40 -8.80 -0.03 -9.89
N ALA A 41 -9.03 -1.08 -9.09
CA ALA A 41 -7.96 -1.86 -8.44
C ALA A 41 -6.93 -2.43 -9.42
N ASP A 42 -7.36 -2.97 -10.57
CA ASP A 42 -6.44 -3.54 -11.56
C ASP A 42 -5.49 -2.47 -12.12
N ASP A 43 -6.00 -1.28 -12.41
CA ASP A 43 -5.20 -0.15 -12.89
C ASP A 43 -4.26 0.36 -11.79
N PHE A 44 -4.71 0.38 -10.54
CA PHE A 44 -3.87 0.71 -9.39
C PHE A 44 -2.72 -0.29 -9.24
N VAL A 45 -2.99 -1.59 -9.22
CA VAL A 45 -1.96 -2.64 -9.06
C VAL A 45 -0.97 -2.57 -10.21
N LYS A 46 -1.46 -2.44 -11.45
CA LYS A 46 -0.60 -2.34 -12.64
C LYS A 46 0.35 -1.15 -12.57
N GLN A 47 -0.15 0.03 -12.21
CA GLN A 47 0.69 1.23 -12.10
C GLN A 47 1.61 1.18 -10.88
N ALA A 48 1.13 0.67 -9.75
CA ALA A 48 1.87 0.62 -8.49
C ALA A 48 3.02 -0.38 -8.52
N THR A 49 2.90 -1.45 -9.31
CA THR A 49 3.95 -2.47 -9.47
C THR A 49 4.98 -2.11 -10.54
N ASP A 50 4.71 -1.11 -11.39
CA ASP A 50 5.63 -0.68 -12.43
C ASP A 50 6.96 -0.18 -11.84
N ASN A 51 8.05 -0.82 -12.26
CA ASN A 51 9.42 -0.56 -11.80
C ASN A 51 9.62 -0.56 -10.25
N LEU A 52 8.72 -1.21 -9.50
CA LEU A 52 8.71 -1.15 -8.03
C LEU A 52 9.99 -1.72 -7.38
N GLU A 53 10.58 -2.76 -7.97
CA GLU A 53 11.74 -3.46 -7.41
C GLU A 53 12.95 -2.53 -7.20
N SER A 54 13.18 -1.62 -8.15
CA SER A 54 14.28 -0.66 -8.13
C SER A 54 14.08 0.47 -7.10
N MET A 55 12.85 0.66 -6.62
CA MET A 55 12.53 1.77 -5.73
C MET A 55 12.90 1.47 -4.27
N PRO A 56 13.54 2.42 -3.56
CA PRO A 56 13.67 2.34 -2.11
C PRO A 56 12.31 2.61 -1.44
N LEU A 57 12.18 2.22 -0.16
CA LEU A 57 10.91 2.27 0.59
C LEU A 57 10.17 3.61 0.48
N LYS A 58 10.85 4.74 0.75
CA LYS A 58 10.22 6.07 0.71
C LYS A 58 9.74 6.43 -0.71
N THR A 59 10.45 5.97 -1.74
CA THR A 59 10.01 6.14 -3.13
C THR A 59 8.78 5.30 -3.43
N ARG A 60 8.70 4.05 -2.92
CA ARG A 60 7.49 3.21 -3.04
C ARG A 60 6.27 3.90 -2.42
N VAL A 61 6.41 4.43 -1.19
CA VAL A 61 5.31 5.17 -0.52
C VAL A 61 4.82 6.34 -1.38
N ASN A 62 5.75 7.20 -1.81
CA ASN A 62 5.42 8.35 -2.64
C ASN A 62 4.82 7.96 -4.01
N HIS A 63 5.30 6.87 -4.60
CA HIS A 63 4.81 6.33 -5.88
C HIS A 63 3.35 5.92 -5.74
N LEU A 64 3.03 5.07 -4.76
CA LEU A 64 1.67 4.62 -4.50
C LEU A 64 0.75 5.79 -4.14
N SER A 65 1.21 6.73 -3.31
CA SER A 65 0.45 7.96 -2.96
C SER A 65 0.09 8.78 -4.20
N LYS A 66 1.02 8.94 -5.16
CA LYS A 66 0.74 9.65 -6.41
C LYS A 66 -0.24 8.91 -7.30
N ILE A 67 -0.16 7.58 -7.37
CA ILE A 67 -1.11 6.80 -8.17
C ILE A 67 -2.51 6.90 -7.56
N LEU A 68 -2.63 6.82 -6.24
CA LEU A 68 -3.91 7.08 -5.56
C LEU A 68 -4.44 8.47 -5.94
N ASP A 69 -3.58 9.48 -5.93
CA ASP A 69 -3.95 10.84 -6.34
C ASP A 69 -4.49 10.94 -7.77
N THR A 70 -3.95 10.15 -8.70
CA THR A 70 -4.41 10.12 -10.09
C THR A 70 -5.69 9.31 -10.31
N LEU A 71 -5.99 8.36 -9.43
CA LEU A 71 -7.09 7.40 -9.61
C LEU A 71 -8.33 7.72 -8.77
N LEU A 72 -8.19 8.57 -7.76
CA LEU A 72 -9.27 8.94 -6.85
C LEU A 72 -9.95 10.24 -7.29
N ASP A 73 -11.09 10.54 -6.67
CA ASP A 73 -11.87 11.74 -6.97
C ASP A 73 -11.09 13.04 -6.68
N ASP A 74 -11.31 14.08 -7.49
CA ASP A 74 -10.71 15.41 -7.25
C ASP A 74 -11.24 16.08 -5.96
N ASP A 75 -12.47 15.71 -5.53
CA ASP A 75 -13.04 16.18 -4.27
C ASP A 75 -12.55 15.32 -3.11
N TYR A 76 -11.53 15.82 -2.43
CA TYR A 76 -10.98 15.16 -1.25
C TYR A 76 -12.01 14.90 -0.14
N ALA A 77 -13.09 15.69 -0.02
CA ALA A 77 -14.10 15.45 1.00
C ALA A 77 -14.84 14.11 0.78
N VAL A 78 -15.02 13.69 -0.47
CA VAL A 78 -15.56 12.37 -0.83
C VAL A 78 -14.56 11.29 -0.44
N ASN A 79 -13.28 11.48 -0.78
CA ASN A 79 -12.25 10.49 -0.47
C ASN A 79 -12.01 10.32 1.04
N ALA A 80 -12.03 11.42 1.79
CA ALA A 80 -11.82 11.41 3.23
C ALA A 80 -12.85 10.56 3.98
N GLN A 81 -14.09 10.46 3.49
CA GLN A 81 -15.15 9.67 4.13
C GLN A 81 -14.82 8.18 4.13
N TRP A 82 -14.52 7.61 2.96
CA TRP A 82 -14.21 6.18 2.86
C TRP A 82 -12.82 5.88 3.44
N LEU A 83 -11.84 6.79 3.30
CA LEU A 83 -10.53 6.65 3.93
C LEU A 83 -10.63 6.57 5.45
N LYS A 84 -11.50 7.37 6.07
CA LYS A 84 -11.78 7.29 7.50
C LYS A 84 -12.37 5.93 7.87
N GLN A 85 -13.37 5.45 7.12
CA GLN A 85 -13.98 4.14 7.36
C GLN A 85 -12.95 3.01 7.24
N LEU A 86 -12.09 3.06 6.23
CA LEU A 86 -11.01 2.11 6.03
C LEU A 86 -10.04 2.16 7.22
N ALA A 87 -9.60 3.34 7.64
CA ALA A 87 -8.69 3.51 8.78
C ALA A 87 -9.29 2.98 10.10
N ASP A 88 -10.57 3.24 10.37
CA ASP A 88 -11.27 2.75 11.56
C ASP A 88 -11.32 1.21 11.61
N ASN A 89 -11.30 0.56 10.44
CA ASN A 89 -11.42 -0.88 10.25
C ASN A 89 -10.15 -1.54 9.71
N TRP A 90 -8.98 -0.87 9.83
CA TRP A 90 -7.73 -1.37 9.26
C TRP A 90 -7.42 -2.81 9.71
N PRO A 91 -7.17 -3.75 8.77
CA PRO A 91 -6.89 -5.13 9.10
C PRO A 91 -5.63 -5.25 9.99
N GLY A 92 -5.74 -5.99 11.09
CA GLY A 92 -4.59 -6.25 11.95
C GLY A 92 -4.26 -5.15 12.95
N LYS A 93 -5.26 -4.64 13.70
CA LYS A 93 -5.02 -3.92 14.98
C LYS A 93 -4.18 -4.70 16.02
N ASN A 94 -3.73 -5.91 15.68
CA ASN A 94 -2.87 -6.76 16.49
C ASN A 94 -1.41 -6.58 16.04
N ILE A 95 -0.66 -5.76 16.79
CA ILE A 95 0.70 -5.29 16.51
C ILE A 95 1.69 -6.44 16.24
N GLU A 96 1.46 -7.61 16.84
CA GLU A 96 2.34 -8.78 16.73
C GLU A 96 2.37 -9.41 15.33
N LYS A 97 1.36 -9.15 14.49
CA LYS A 97 1.32 -9.68 13.12
C LYS A 97 1.99 -8.79 12.08
N GLY A 98 2.68 -7.72 12.48
CA GLY A 98 3.81 -7.03 11.81
C GLY A 98 3.71 -6.59 10.33
N TRP A 99 2.71 -7.03 9.57
CA TRP A 99 2.70 -7.05 8.10
C TRP A 99 1.63 -6.15 7.47
N HIS A 100 1.02 -5.27 8.26
CA HIS A 100 0.08 -4.27 7.72
C HIS A 100 0.45 -2.82 8.06
N SER A 101 1.50 -2.58 8.85
CA SER A 101 1.81 -1.21 9.30
C SER A 101 2.42 -0.34 8.19
N PHE A 102 3.25 -0.90 7.31
CA PHE A 102 3.89 -0.14 6.23
C PHE A 102 2.94 0.13 5.06
N MET A 103 1.98 -0.77 4.81
CA MET A 103 1.01 -0.59 3.72
C MET A 103 -0.03 0.50 4.00
N ALA A 104 -0.16 0.96 5.24
CA ALA A 104 -0.96 2.15 5.54
C ALA A 104 -0.27 3.45 5.07
N TRP A 105 1.07 3.46 4.92
CA TRP A 105 1.82 4.69 4.66
C TRP A 105 1.45 5.41 3.37
N PRO A 106 1.22 4.73 2.22
CA PRO A 106 0.78 5.42 1.01
C PRO A 106 -0.56 6.13 1.16
N LEU A 107 -1.51 5.54 1.88
CA LEU A 107 -2.82 6.15 2.16
C LEU A 107 -2.69 7.35 3.10
N ILE A 108 -1.85 7.24 4.14
CA ILE A 108 -1.55 8.35 5.06
C ILE A 108 -0.90 9.51 4.31
N ASP A 109 0.08 9.22 3.45
CA ASP A 109 0.79 10.22 2.64
C ASP A 109 -0.14 10.90 1.63
N TYR A 110 -1.02 10.14 0.95
CA TYR A 110 -2.08 10.69 0.11
C TYR A 110 -3.02 11.62 0.90
N ALA A 111 -3.58 11.13 2.01
CA ALA A 111 -4.52 11.88 2.83
C ALA A 111 -3.89 13.17 3.40
N GLY A 112 -2.62 13.13 3.80
CA GLY A 112 -1.89 14.30 4.27
C GLY A 112 -1.70 15.36 3.18
N LYS A 113 -1.31 14.94 1.96
CA LYS A 113 -1.13 15.85 0.82
C LYS A 113 -2.45 16.48 0.37
N GLN A 114 -3.48 15.66 0.16
CA GLN A 114 -4.77 16.13 -0.34
C GLN A 114 -5.59 16.89 0.72
N GLY A 115 -5.52 16.47 1.98
CA GLY A 115 -6.15 17.20 3.07
C GLY A 115 -5.59 18.61 3.26
N LEU A 116 -4.27 18.77 3.12
CA LEU A 116 -3.66 20.11 3.16
C LEU A 116 -4.11 20.97 1.98
N GLN A 117 -4.15 20.41 0.76
CA GLN A 117 -4.62 21.13 -0.41
C GLN A 117 -6.09 21.54 -0.29
N HIS A 118 -6.94 20.70 0.31
CA HIS A 118 -8.34 21.02 0.55
C HIS A 118 -8.51 22.19 1.54
N LEU A 119 -7.71 22.25 2.60
CA LEU A 119 -7.76 23.34 3.58
C LEU A 119 -7.28 24.70 3.04
N LEU A 120 -6.45 24.70 1.99
CA LEU A 120 -5.85 25.91 1.40
C LEU A 120 -6.65 26.47 0.22
N LYS A 121 -7.72 25.78 -0.21
CA LYS A 121 -8.67 26.24 -1.22
C LYS A 121 -9.77 27.09 -0.58
#